data_AF-M6YY15-F1
#
_entry.id   AF-M6YY15-F1
#
_cell.length_a   1.000
_cell.length_b   1.000
_cell.length_c   1.000
_cell.angle_alpha   90.00
_cell.angle_beta   90.00
_cell.angle_gamma   90.00
#
_symmetry.space_group_name_H-M   'P 1'
#
loop_
_entity.id
_entity.type
_entity.pdbx_description
1 polymer ?
#
loop_
_entity_poly.entity_id
_entity_poly.type
_entity_poly.pdbx_seq_one_letter_code
_entity_poly.pdbx_strand_id
1 'polypeptide(L)'
;MEVHWTNGRSGNKELLLCRGSNPNNHSGCYTYDLTLEAGLNEISQWIQKPENQKEVLILYIKDRFDGHVSEFMSKVSSKLGSLLYRHQSRNCLNQSPSVIPNLGDMVKANGRIFLTSNTCYNQEVSDSWGYYFRKDPFSSFKPSGFKGYPDCNFPRETYKSTLIRVYNDSIASNPSDRGGSFTNSNIQSMLSCEVNLFGFDQFNANFAKQAAWSWDPSTNQPLNREDQEHCARIAENGRWSTHDCNMNLRFACKERDTGNWIVTSNRQGPWRDASSACLLYSPSNLGRYQFAAPATPYENKKLQDVLKSSGNNQTVWINLTKDNENNWAPDTTLDGYFSTP
;
A
#
# COMPACT_ATOMS: atom_id res chain seq x y z
N MET A 1 6.63 4.52 -14.68
CA MET A 1 7.42 4.40 -15.91
C MET A 1 6.96 5.49 -16.87
N GLU A 2 7.89 6.29 -17.38
CA GLU A 2 7.61 7.23 -18.47
C GLU A 2 8.13 6.59 -19.77
N VAL A 3 7.27 6.54 -20.79
CA VAL A 3 7.53 5.75 -22.00
C VAL A 3 7.43 6.65 -23.21
N HIS A 4 8.54 6.79 -23.93
CA HIS A 4 8.69 7.72 -25.05
C HIS A 4 8.91 6.96 -26.36
N TRP A 5 8.25 7.39 -27.43
CA TRP A 5 8.56 6.97 -28.79
C TRP A 5 9.67 7.83 -29.39
N THR A 6 10.91 7.34 -29.39
CA THR A 6 12.09 8.16 -29.76
C THR A 6 13.23 7.30 -30.30
N ASN A 7 14.33 7.92 -30.73
CA ASN A 7 15.48 7.24 -31.32
C ASN A 7 16.20 6.38 -30.27
N GLY A 8 16.26 5.07 -30.50
CA GLY A 8 17.04 4.14 -29.69
C GLY A 8 18.46 3.93 -30.21
N ARG A 9 19.12 2.89 -29.70
CA ARG A 9 20.55 2.64 -29.93
C ARG A 9 20.90 2.41 -31.40
N SER A 10 19.98 1.84 -32.16
CA SER A 10 20.14 1.58 -33.59
C SER A 10 19.95 2.83 -34.46
N GLY A 11 19.53 3.96 -33.87
CA GLY A 11 19.14 5.17 -34.59
C GLY A 11 17.69 5.14 -35.11
N ASN A 12 17.02 3.99 -35.06
CA ASN A 12 15.59 3.88 -35.39
C ASN A 12 14.73 4.31 -34.19
N LYS A 13 13.50 4.75 -34.48
CA LYS A 13 12.51 5.02 -33.43
C LYS A 13 12.03 3.71 -32.79
N GLU A 14 11.93 3.73 -31.47
CA GLU A 14 11.38 2.65 -30.64
C GLU A 14 10.82 3.21 -29.33
N LEU A 15 10.12 2.36 -28.57
CA LEU A 15 9.62 2.72 -27.23
C LEU A 15 10.72 2.57 -26.18
N LEU A 16 11.12 3.69 -25.57
CA LEU A 16 12.14 3.76 -24.51
C LEU A 16 11.54 4.16 -23.16
N LEU A 17 12.15 3.65 -22.09
CA LEU A 17 11.93 4.07 -20.72
C LEU A 17 12.87 5.24 -20.42
N CYS A 18 12.32 6.45 -20.53
CA CYS A 18 13.07 7.69 -20.46
C CYS A 18 12.25 8.71 -19.67
N ARG A 19 12.92 9.58 -18.91
CA ARG A 19 12.30 10.78 -18.34
C ARG A 19 12.59 11.99 -19.20
N GLY A 20 11.71 12.29 -20.15
CA GLY A 20 11.84 13.47 -21.00
C GLY A 20 11.40 14.76 -20.29
N SER A 21 12.15 15.84 -20.46
CA SER A 21 11.85 17.17 -19.91
C SER A 21 10.73 17.90 -20.68
N ASN A 22 10.47 17.50 -21.92
CA ASN A 22 9.39 18.06 -22.74
C ASN A 22 8.58 16.93 -23.42
N PRO A 23 7.24 16.94 -23.27
CA PRO A 23 6.37 15.89 -23.79
C PRO A 23 6.35 15.79 -25.33
N ASN A 24 6.69 16.86 -26.05
CA ASN A 24 6.47 16.97 -27.50
C ASN A 24 7.73 16.77 -28.34
N ASN A 25 8.93 16.80 -27.74
CA ASN A 25 10.18 16.64 -28.47
C ASN A 25 11.13 15.60 -27.85
N HIS A 26 10.66 14.90 -26.81
CA HIS A 26 11.40 13.86 -26.07
C HIS A 26 12.81 14.28 -25.60
N SER A 27 13.04 15.59 -25.43
CA SER A 27 14.32 16.10 -24.91
C SER A 27 14.60 15.46 -23.55
N GLY A 28 15.81 14.97 -23.35
CA GLY A 28 16.19 14.21 -22.15
C GLY A 28 16.08 12.69 -22.29
N CYS A 29 15.57 12.19 -23.42
CA CYS A 29 15.78 10.78 -23.81
C CYS A 29 17.08 10.63 -24.58
N TYR A 30 17.78 9.54 -24.31
CA TYR A 30 19.05 9.18 -24.92
C TYR A 30 18.95 7.83 -25.61
N THR A 31 19.75 7.63 -26.65
CA THR A 31 19.77 6.38 -27.44
C THR A 31 20.22 5.15 -26.64
N TYR A 32 20.79 5.36 -25.45
CA TYR A 32 21.20 4.31 -24.52
C TYR A 32 20.21 4.10 -23.37
N ASP A 33 19.07 4.80 -23.34
CA ASP A 33 18.01 4.52 -22.37
C ASP A 33 17.46 3.11 -22.56
N LEU A 34 16.95 2.55 -21.47
CA LEU A 34 16.40 1.20 -21.45
C LEU A 34 15.20 1.10 -22.40
N THR A 35 15.14 0.08 -23.23
CA THR A 35 13.95 -0.14 -24.07
C THR A 35 12.77 -0.57 -23.22
N LEU A 36 11.55 -0.23 -23.64
CA LEU A 36 10.33 -0.70 -22.97
C LEU A 36 10.35 -2.22 -22.83
N GLU A 37 10.77 -2.93 -23.90
CA GLU A 37 10.79 -4.37 -23.90
C GLU A 37 11.75 -4.96 -22.85
N ALA A 38 12.94 -4.37 -22.70
CA ALA A 38 13.90 -4.79 -21.69
C ALA A 38 13.33 -4.58 -20.27
N GLY A 39 12.74 -3.42 -19.97
CA GLY A 39 12.11 -3.17 -18.67
C GLY A 39 10.91 -4.08 -18.38
N LEU A 40 10.08 -4.38 -19.39
CA LEU A 40 8.99 -5.34 -19.25
C LEU A 40 9.51 -6.77 -19.00
N ASN A 41 10.62 -7.17 -19.62
CA ASN A 41 11.27 -8.46 -19.34
C ASN A 41 11.76 -8.53 -17.89
N GLU A 42 12.38 -7.46 -17.37
CA GLU A 42 12.83 -7.41 -15.97
C GLU A 42 11.65 -7.57 -14.99
N ILE A 43 10.56 -6.84 -15.22
CA ILE A 43 9.33 -6.97 -14.41
C ILE A 43 8.77 -8.38 -14.48
N SER A 44 8.65 -8.94 -15.69
CA SER A 44 8.11 -10.27 -15.94
C SER A 44 8.94 -11.34 -15.23
N GLN A 45 10.26 -11.26 -15.31
CA GLN A 45 11.17 -12.19 -14.63
C GLN A 45 11.07 -12.05 -13.12
N TRP A 46 11.01 -10.83 -12.58
CA TRP A 46 10.93 -10.61 -11.14
C TRP A 46 9.64 -11.18 -10.53
N ILE A 47 8.47 -10.85 -11.08
CA ILE A 47 7.17 -11.24 -10.49
C ILE A 47 6.88 -12.74 -10.60
N GLN A 48 7.55 -13.44 -11.51
CA GLN A 48 7.42 -14.89 -11.71
C GLN A 48 8.35 -15.72 -10.82
N LYS A 49 9.26 -15.10 -10.08
CA LYS A 49 10.12 -15.85 -9.15
C LYS A 49 9.27 -16.54 -8.06
N PRO A 50 9.62 -17.76 -7.61
CA PRO A 50 8.88 -18.48 -6.58
C PRO A 50 8.63 -17.65 -5.30
N GLU A 51 9.62 -16.88 -4.87
CA GLU A 51 9.54 -16.01 -3.70
C GLU A 51 8.58 -14.82 -3.88
N ASN A 52 8.26 -14.45 -5.12
CA ASN A 52 7.43 -13.29 -5.44
C ASN A 52 6.01 -13.67 -5.89
N GLN A 53 5.59 -14.94 -5.73
CA GLN A 53 4.29 -15.42 -6.21
C GLN A 53 3.08 -14.76 -5.53
N LYS A 54 3.28 -14.20 -4.33
CA LYS A 54 2.25 -13.46 -3.59
C LYS A 54 2.32 -11.94 -3.81
N GLU A 55 3.30 -11.47 -4.57
CA GLU A 55 3.51 -10.05 -4.83
C GLU A 55 2.58 -9.54 -5.93
N VAL A 56 2.15 -8.29 -5.77
CA VAL A 56 1.31 -7.55 -6.71
C VAL A 56 2.02 -6.26 -7.10
N LEU A 57 1.97 -5.91 -8.40
CA LEU A 57 2.56 -4.69 -8.91
C LEU A 57 1.50 -3.71 -9.40
N ILE A 58 1.70 -2.43 -9.08
CA ILE A 58 0.99 -1.31 -9.70
C ILE A 58 1.96 -0.62 -10.65
N LEU A 59 1.71 -0.70 -11.95
CA LEU A 59 2.54 -0.05 -12.96
C LEU A 59 1.84 1.19 -13.49
N TYR A 60 2.36 2.35 -13.10
CA TYR A 60 1.92 3.63 -13.63
C TYR A 60 2.71 4.01 -14.88
N ILE A 61 2.00 4.19 -16.00
CA ILE A 61 2.54 4.49 -17.32
C ILE A 61 2.23 5.94 -17.68
N LYS A 62 3.27 6.78 -17.72
CA LYS A 62 3.17 8.10 -18.31
C LYS A 62 3.43 7.97 -19.80
N ASP A 63 2.38 8.18 -20.56
CA ASP A 63 2.30 7.99 -21.99
C ASP A 63 2.94 9.15 -22.76
N ARG A 64 3.94 8.84 -23.57
CA ARG A 64 4.52 9.70 -24.63
C ARG A 64 4.75 8.85 -25.90
N PHE A 65 3.72 8.11 -26.30
CA PHE A 65 3.81 7.13 -27.40
C PHE A 65 3.75 7.75 -28.81
N ASP A 66 3.36 9.01 -28.95
CA ASP A 66 3.19 9.68 -30.25
C ASP A 66 2.32 8.90 -31.26
N GLY A 67 1.23 8.30 -30.77
CA GLY A 67 0.31 7.51 -31.59
C GLY A 67 0.68 6.02 -31.71
N HIS A 68 1.83 5.59 -31.21
CA HIS A 68 2.29 4.19 -31.25
C HIS A 68 1.67 3.30 -30.15
N VAL A 69 0.38 3.49 -29.86
CA VAL A 69 -0.35 2.79 -28.79
C VAL A 69 -0.42 1.28 -29.06
N SER A 70 -0.68 0.88 -30.30
CA SER A 70 -0.76 -0.54 -30.67
C SER A 70 0.58 -1.27 -30.47
N GLU A 71 1.69 -0.61 -30.77
CA GLU A 71 3.03 -1.16 -30.55
C GLU A 71 3.32 -1.32 -29.05
N PHE A 72 2.98 -0.32 -28.25
CA PHE A 72 3.06 -0.39 -26.79
C PHE A 72 2.24 -1.56 -26.24
N MET A 73 0.98 -1.66 -26.64
CA MET A 73 0.07 -2.72 -26.16
C MET A 73 0.53 -4.11 -26.59
N SER A 74 1.10 -4.26 -27.79
CA SER A 74 1.69 -5.53 -28.26
C SER A 74 2.86 -5.97 -27.37
N LYS A 75 3.79 -5.05 -27.07
CA LYS A 75 4.92 -5.33 -26.16
C LYS A 75 4.45 -5.66 -24.74
N VAL A 76 3.49 -4.92 -24.20
CA VAL A 76 2.90 -5.21 -22.87
C VAL A 76 2.21 -6.58 -22.85
N SER A 77 1.35 -6.87 -23.83
CA SER A 77 0.62 -8.14 -23.89
C SER A 77 1.55 -9.34 -24.05
N SER A 78 2.60 -9.22 -24.89
CA SER A 78 3.54 -10.32 -25.12
C SER A 78 4.39 -10.65 -23.89
N LYS A 79 4.77 -9.66 -23.07
CA LYS A 79 5.66 -9.87 -21.92
C LYS A 79 4.93 -10.13 -20.61
N LEU A 80 3.75 -9.53 -20.43
CA LEU A 80 3.02 -9.51 -19.16
C LEU A 80 1.60 -10.07 -19.25
N GLY A 81 1.10 -10.42 -20.44
CA GLY A 81 -0.34 -10.62 -20.68
C GLY A 81 -1.08 -11.53 -19.69
N SER A 82 -0.50 -12.67 -19.31
CA SER A 82 -1.08 -13.61 -18.34
C SER A 82 -1.06 -13.11 -16.89
N LEU A 83 -0.23 -12.10 -16.59
CA LEU A 83 -0.06 -11.48 -15.28
C LEU A 83 -0.90 -10.21 -15.14
N LEU A 84 -1.46 -9.67 -16.22
CA LEU A 84 -2.24 -8.44 -16.18
C LEU A 84 -3.61 -8.68 -15.54
N TYR A 85 -3.96 -7.85 -14.56
CA TYR A 85 -5.33 -7.79 -14.08
C TYR A 85 -6.24 -7.25 -15.18
N ARG A 86 -7.29 -8.00 -15.48
CA ARG A 86 -8.25 -7.66 -16.52
C ARG A 86 -9.57 -7.22 -15.90
N HIS A 87 -9.99 -6.00 -16.20
CA HIS A 87 -11.29 -5.49 -15.81
C HIS A 87 -12.41 -6.03 -16.71
N GLN A 88 -13.62 -6.12 -16.13
CA GLN A 88 -14.84 -6.44 -16.88
C GLN A 88 -15.30 -5.27 -17.77
N SER A 89 -15.18 -4.04 -17.27
CA SER A 89 -15.56 -2.83 -18.00
C SER A 89 -14.39 -2.22 -18.77
N ARG A 90 -14.68 -1.72 -19.99
CA ARG A 90 -13.76 -0.92 -20.82
C ARG A 90 -13.60 0.52 -20.36
N ASN A 91 -14.40 1.00 -19.39
CA ASN A 91 -14.32 2.38 -18.94
C ASN A 91 -13.03 2.60 -18.13
N CYS A 92 -12.03 3.22 -18.74
CA CYS A 92 -10.77 3.60 -18.08
C CYS A 92 -10.79 4.96 -17.38
N LEU A 93 -11.87 5.75 -17.51
CA LEU A 93 -12.02 7.05 -16.82
C LEU A 93 -12.60 6.93 -15.41
N ASN A 94 -13.08 5.76 -15.03
CA ASN A 94 -13.66 5.59 -13.71
C ASN A 94 -12.57 5.78 -12.63
N GLN A 95 -12.69 6.88 -11.88
CA GLN A 95 -11.82 7.23 -10.75
C GLN A 95 -12.38 6.74 -9.40
N SER A 96 -13.44 5.92 -9.44
CA SER A 96 -14.02 5.35 -8.23
C SER A 96 -12.97 4.53 -7.47
N PRO A 97 -12.91 4.65 -6.13
CA PRO A 97 -12.35 3.67 -5.20
C PRO A 97 -12.35 2.21 -5.65
N SER A 98 -13.49 1.76 -6.18
CA SER A 98 -13.73 0.38 -6.59
C SER A 98 -12.94 -0.07 -7.82
N VAL A 99 -12.20 0.82 -8.48
CA VAL A 99 -11.42 0.46 -9.67
C VAL A 99 -10.09 -0.20 -9.34
N ILE A 100 -9.59 -0.04 -8.11
CA ILE A 100 -8.40 -0.73 -7.66
C ILE A 100 -8.84 -2.10 -7.14
N PRO A 101 -8.40 -3.20 -7.76
CA PRO A 101 -8.81 -4.54 -7.35
C PRO A 101 -8.28 -4.90 -5.96
N ASN A 102 -8.98 -5.81 -5.29
CA ASN A 102 -8.47 -6.42 -4.06
C ASN A 102 -7.18 -7.20 -4.36
N LEU A 103 -6.11 -6.94 -3.61
CA LEU A 103 -4.80 -7.55 -3.84
C LEU A 103 -4.84 -9.08 -3.68
N GLY A 104 -5.61 -9.59 -2.73
CA GLY A 104 -5.78 -11.03 -2.52
C GLY A 104 -6.46 -11.70 -3.71
N ASP A 105 -7.46 -11.05 -4.31
CA ASP A 105 -8.13 -11.57 -5.51
C ASP A 105 -7.21 -11.54 -6.73
N MET A 106 -6.35 -10.51 -6.86
CA MET A 106 -5.31 -10.48 -7.90
C MET A 106 -4.34 -11.65 -7.78
N VAL A 107 -3.90 -11.98 -6.56
CA VAL A 107 -3.03 -13.15 -6.30
C VAL A 107 -3.75 -14.44 -6.67
N LYS A 108 -4.99 -14.64 -6.19
CA LYS A 108 -5.79 -15.85 -6.49
C LYS A 108 -6.06 -16.05 -7.99
N ALA A 109 -6.30 -14.96 -8.72
CA ALA A 109 -6.59 -15.00 -10.15
C ALA A 109 -5.32 -15.01 -11.03
N ASN A 110 -4.13 -14.90 -10.43
CA ASN A 110 -2.84 -14.68 -11.11
C ASN A 110 -2.74 -13.42 -11.99
N GLY A 111 -3.76 -12.55 -11.97
CA GLY A 111 -3.72 -11.20 -12.55
C GLY A 111 -3.05 -10.21 -11.59
N ARG A 112 -1.75 -10.39 -11.36
CA ARG A 112 -0.97 -9.73 -10.30
C ARG A 112 -0.35 -8.38 -10.70
N ILE A 113 -0.65 -7.86 -11.89
CA ILE A 113 -0.19 -6.55 -12.37
C ILE A 113 -1.39 -5.66 -12.68
N PHE A 114 -1.58 -4.61 -11.89
CA PHE A 114 -2.57 -3.55 -12.15
C PHE A 114 -1.93 -2.41 -12.94
N LEU A 115 -2.49 -2.09 -14.11
CA LEU A 115 -1.99 -1.03 -14.98
C LEU A 115 -2.77 0.27 -14.79
N THR A 116 -2.04 1.36 -14.68
CA THR A 116 -2.61 2.72 -14.60
C THR A 116 -1.83 3.68 -15.49
N SER A 117 -2.45 4.76 -15.94
CA SER A 117 -1.83 5.73 -16.84
C SER A 117 -2.37 7.14 -16.63
N ASN A 118 -1.67 8.14 -17.17
CA ASN A 118 -2.18 9.51 -17.34
C ASN A 118 -3.19 9.65 -18.50
N THR A 119 -3.39 8.58 -19.28
CA THR A 119 -4.25 8.59 -20.48
C THR A 119 -5.32 7.50 -20.41
N CYS A 120 -6.47 7.76 -21.03
CA CYS A 120 -7.52 6.78 -21.29
C CYS A 120 -7.89 6.87 -22.77
N TYR A 121 -7.55 5.83 -23.54
CA TYR A 121 -7.84 5.74 -24.96
C TYR A 121 -9.25 5.23 -25.22
N ASN A 122 -9.88 5.73 -26.29
CA ASN A 122 -11.13 5.21 -26.80
C ASN A 122 -10.89 3.92 -27.63
N GLN A 123 -11.97 3.27 -28.05
CA GLN A 123 -11.91 2.01 -28.79
C GLN A 123 -11.31 2.16 -30.21
N GLU A 124 -11.36 3.35 -30.80
CA GLU A 124 -10.80 3.62 -32.13
C GLU A 124 -9.27 3.58 -32.11
N VAL A 125 -8.65 4.07 -31.03
CA VAL A 125 -7.20 4.04 -30.85
C VAL A 125 -6.72 2.70 -30.32
N SER A 126 -7.46 2.11 -29.36
CA SER A 126 -7.15 0.78 -28.82
C SER A 126 -8.41 0.11 -28.28
N ASP A 127 -8.73 -1.04 -28.85
CA ASP A 127 -9.87 -1.87 -28.44
C ASP A 127 -9.69 -2.54 -27.06
N SER A 128 -8.44 -2.66 -26.61
CA SER A 128 -8.03 -3.43 -25.44
C SER A 128 -7.60 -2.55 -24.25
N TRP A 129 -7.15 -1.32 -24.48
CA TRP A 129 -6.64 -0.41 -23.43
C TRP A 129 -7.57 -0.32 -22.21
N GLY A 130 -8.85 -0.04 -22.46
CA GLY A 130 -9.85 0.18 -21.41
C GLY A 130 -10.10 -1.03 -20.49
N TYR A 131 -9.70 -2.23 -20.93
CA TYR A 131 -9.82 -3.44 -20.11
C TYR A 131 -8.67 -3.65 -19.14
N TYR A 132 -7.54 -2.99 -19.34
CA TYR A 132 -6.35 -3.20 -18.51
C TYR A 132 -5.95 -1.93 -17.74
N PHE A 133 -6.20 -0.75 -18.31
CA PHE A 133 -5.77 0.52 -17.73
C PHE A 133 -6.87 1.24 -16.97
N ARG A 134 -6.50 1.91 -15.88
CA ARG A 134 -7.30 2.96 -15.23
C ARG A 134 -6.53 4.27 -15.23
N LYS A 135 -7.19 5.36 -15.58
CA LYS A 135 -6.56 6.68 -15.64
C LYS A 135 -6.45 7.28 -14.24
N ASP A 136 -5.22 7.46 -13.75
CA ASP A 136 -4.88 8.10 -12.47
C ASP A 136 -5.91 7.83 -11.34
N PRO A 137 -6.09 6.57 -10.90
CA PRO A 137 -7.10 6.21 -9.91
C PRO A 137 -6.63 6.55 -8.48
N PHE A 138 -5.92 7.67 -8.31
CA PHE A 138 -5.28 8.06 -7.06
C PHE A 138 -5.65 9.49 -6.69
N SER A 139 -5.95 9.72 -5.41
CA SER A 139 -5.88 11.08 -4.87
C SER A 139 -4.42 11.40 -4.56
N SER A 140 -3.93 12.54 -5.04
CA SER A 140 -2.50 12.86 -4.99
C SER A 140 -2.22 14.21 -4.33
N PHE A 141 -1.09 14.30 -3.63
CA PHE A 141 -0.50 15.58 -3.21
C PHE A 141 1.02 15.51 -3.24
N LYS A 142 1.67 16.67 -3.05
CA LYS A 142 3.13 16.80 -3.00
C LYS A 142 3.60 16.94 -1.54
N PRO A 143 4.80 16.47 -1.16
CA PRO A 143 5.32 16.60 0.21
C PRO A 143 5.18 18.01 0.81
N SER A 144 5.42 19.06 0.03
CA SER A 144 5.31 20.46 0.48
C SER A 144 3.89 20.90 0.85
N GLY A 145 2.87 20.19 0.38
CA GLY A 145 1.47 20.46 0.69
C GLY A 145 0.91 19.58 1.81
N PHE A 146 1.74 18.77 2.48
CA PHE A 146 1.27 17.88 3.53
C PHE A 146 0.86 18.65 4.79
N LYS A 147 -0.38 18.46 5.25
CA LYS A 147 -0.90 19.18 6.44
C LYS A 147 -0.47 18.56 7.77
N GLY A 148 -0.05 17.29 7.77
CA GLY A 148 0.27 16.57 9.01
C GLY A 148 -0.95 15.89 9.63
N TYR A 149 -0.69 14.89 10.48
CA TYR A 149 -1.71 14.28 11.34
C TYR A 149 -1.99 15.19 12.55
N PRO A 150 -3.25 15.36 13.00
CA PRO A 150 -4.44 14.59 12.63
C PRO A 150 -5.25 15.14 11.45
N ASP A 151 -4.93 16.33 10.95
CA ASP A 151 -5.75 17.03 9.95
C ASP A 151 -5.75 16.33 8.59
N CYS A 152 -4.59 15.82 8.17
CA CYS A 152 -4.36 15.13 6.89
C CYS A 152 -4.82 15.95 5.66
N ASN A 153 -4.67 15.40 4.45
CA ASN A 153 -4.90 16.17 3.21
C ASN A 153 -6.30 16.00 2.62
N PHE A 154 -7.00 14.92 2.98
CA PHE A 154 -8.31 14.58 2.45
C PHE A 154 -9.28 14.17 3.57
N PRO A 155 -10.60 14.22 3.34
CA PRO A 155 -11.58 13.63 4.24
C PRO A 155 -11.32 12.13 4.44
N ARG A 156 -11.77 11.58 5.58
CA ARG A 156 -11.47 10.18 5.91
C ARG A 156 -12.00 9.19 4.87
N GLU A 157 -13.18 9.46 4.31
CA GLU A 157 -13.80 8.63 3.27
C GLU A 157 -12.94 8.49 2.01
N THR A 158 -12.13 9.50 1.66
CA THR A 158 -11.21 9.41 0.53
C THR A 158 -10.13 8.37 0.78
N TYR A 159 -9.52 8.38 1.96
CA TYR A 159 -8.46 7.42 2.30
C TYR A 159 -8.96 5.98 2.44
N LYS A 160 -10.20 5.78 2.92
CA LYS A 160 -10.82 4.45 3.02
C LYS A 160 -11.10 3.82 1.64
N SER A 161 -11.19 4.66 0.62
CA SER A 161 -11.78 4.26 -0.65
C SER A 161 -10.76 4.30 -1.79
N THR A 162 -9.77 5.20 -1.78
CA THR A 162 -8.73 5.24 -2.83
C THR A 162 -7.32 5.11 -2.26
N LEU A 163 -6.38 4.67 -3.12
CA LEU A 163 -4.96 4.86 -2.83
C LEU A 163 -4.62 6.36 -2.84
N ILE A 164 -3.77 6.76 -1.90
CA ILE A 164 -3.30 8.13 -1.71
C ILE A 164 -1.83 8.20 -2.09
N ARG A 165 -1.57 8.91 -3.18
CA ARG A 165 -0.24 9.09 -3.73
C ARG A 165 0.41 10.35 -3.21
N VAL A 166 1.62 10.22 -2.67
CA VAL A 166 2.51 11.36 -2.47
C VAL A 166 3.66 11.24 -3.45
N TYR A 167 3.91 12.28 -4.23
CA TYR A 167 4.97 12.28 -5.23
C TYR A 167 5.69 13.64 -5.24
N ASN A 168 6.95 13.61 -5.63
CA ASN A 168 7.73 14.82 -5.89
C ASN A 168 8.38 14.74 -7.27
N ASP A 169 8.96 15.85 -7.72
CA ASP A 169 9.67 15.95 -9.00
C ASP A 169 10.96 16.74 -8.77
N SER A 170 12.00 16.06 -8.28
CA SER A 170 13.24 16.69 -7.83
C SER A 170 13.97 17.49 -8.91
N ILE A 171 13.72 17.19 -10.19
CA ILE A 171 14.37 17.82 -11.34
C ILE A 171 13.44 18.72 -12.16
N ALA A 172 12.23 19.00 -11.68
CA ALA A 172 11.35 19.95 -12.34
C ALA A 172 12.03 21.33 -12.49
N SER A 173 11.87 21.93 -13.66
CA SER A 173 12.47 23.22 -14.02
C SER A 173 11.95 24.34 -13.11
N ASN A 174 10.65 24.37 -12.85
CA ASN A 174 10.04 25.29 -11.89
C ASN A 174 10.18 24.75 -10.46
N PRO A 175 10.77 25.51 -9.52
CA PRO A 175 10.92 25.08 -8.12
C PRO A 175 9.61 24.70 -7.42
N SER A 176 8.51 25.40 -7.72
CA SER A 176 7.18 25.09 -7.20
C SER A 176 6.66 23.72 -7.66
N ASP A 177 7.07 23.28 -8.85
CA ASP A 177 6.66 22.00 -9.40
C ASP A 177 7.39 20.83 -8.74
N ARG A 178 8.53 21.09 -8.09
CA ARG A 178 9.31 20.04 -7.42
C ARG A 178 8.58 19.38 -6.25
N GLY A 179 7.70 20.13 -5.58
CA GLY A 179 6.82 19.56 -4.56
C GLY A 179 7.47 19.19 -3.23
N GLY A 180 8.71 19.64 -2.98
CA GLY A 180 9.45 19.33 -1.75
C GLY A 180 10.14 17.96 -1.78
N SER A 181 10.62 17.53 -0.60
CA SER A 181 11.46 16.34 -0.45
C SER A 181 10.89 15.37 0.59
N PHE A 182 11.17 14.09 0.39
CA PHE A 182 10.90 13.06 1.39
C PHE A 182 12.00 13.02 2.46
N THR A 183 11.60 12.83 3.71
CA THR A 183 12.49 12.66 4.87
C THR A 183 11.94 11.56 5.76
N ASN A 184 12.76 10.98 6.63
CA ASN A 184 12.28 9.93 7.53
C ASN A 184 11.08 10.39 8.37
N SER A 185 11.17 11.61 8.91
CA SER A 185 10.11 12.19 9.75
C SER A 185 8.81 12.41 8.97
N ASN A 186 8.89 12.96 7.75
CA ASN A 186 7.66 13.22 6.99
C ASN A 186 7.02 11.94 6.43
N ILE A 187 7.80 10.91 6.11
CA ILE A 187 7.26 9.60 5.70
C ILE A 187 6.45 8.99 6.85
N GLN A 188 6.98 8.97 8.08
CA GLN A 188 6.23 8.47 9.24
C GLN A 188 4.98 9.31 9.54
N SER A 189 5.06 10.63 9.36
CA SER A 189 3.90 11.52 9.51
C SER A 189 2.85 11.30 8.41
N MET A 190 3.25 11.04 7.17
CA MET A 190 2.37 10.69 6.05
C MET A 190 1.69 9.33 6.26
N LEU A 191 2.42 8.33 6.75
CA LEU A 191 1.85 7.04 7.15
C LEU A 191 0.80 7.20 8.25
N SER A 192 1.02 8.11 9.21
CA SER A 192 0.04 8.43 10.25
C SER A 192 -1.29 8.95 9.68
N CYS A 193 -1.30 9.45 8.44
CA CYS A 193 -2.50 9.84 7.71
C CYS A 193 -3.01 8.79 6.72
N GLU A 194 -2.37 7.62 6.61
CA GLU A 194 -2.70 6.55 5.66
C GLU A 194 -2.29 6.83 4.21
N VAL A 195 -1.17 7.53 4.01
CA VAL A 195 -0.51 7.52 2.69
C VAL A 195 -0.02 6.10 2.41
N ASN A 196 -0.41 5.56 1.26
CA ASN A 196 -0.17 4.15 0.88
C ASN A 196 0.52 4.00 -0.48
N LEU A 197 0.78 5.10 -1.20
CA LEU A 197 1.56 5.09 -2.45
C LEU A 197 2.60 6.21 -2.45
N PHE A 198 3.87 5.85 -2.26
CA PHE A 198 4.99 6.79 -2.27
C PHE A 198 5.70 6.78 -3.63
N GLY A 199 5.56 7.87 -4.39
CA GLY A 199 6.28 8.12 -5.64
C GLY A 199 7.59 8.86 -5.40
N PHE A 200 8.59 8.15 -4.84
CA PHE A 200 9.93 8.71 -4.64
C PHE A 200 10.61 8.94 -5.98
N ASP A 201 10.82 10.20 -6.34
CA ASP A 201 11.44 10.56 -7.62
C ASP A 201 12.89 10.08 -7.77
N GLN A 202 13.65 10.19 -6.69
CA GLN A 202 14.96 9.56 -6.53
C GLN A 202 14.78 8.38 -5.60
N PHE A 203 14.60 7.19 -6.18
CA PHE A 203 14.33 5.99 -5.40
C PHE A 203 15.42 5.77 -4.35
N ASN A 204 14.99 5.60 -3.11
CA ASN A 204 15.86 5.34 -1.98
C ASN A 204 15.32 4.13 -1.22
N ALA A 205 16.08 3.04 -1.19
CA ALA A 205 15.65 1.81 -0.54
C ALA A 205 15.38 1.99 0.97
N ASN A 206 16.08 2.90 1.64
CA ASN A 206 15.84 3.21 3.05
C ASN A 206 14.53 3.96 3.26
N PHE A 207 14.09 4.78 2.29
CA PHE A 207 12.75 5.38 2.32
C PHE A 207 11.67 4.36 2.01
N ALA A 208 11.88 3.49 1.02
CA ALA A 208 10.94 2.43 0.68
C ALA A 208 10.67 1.49 1.88
N LYS A 209 11.72 1.10 2.61
CA LYS A 209 11.59 0.28 3.83
C LYS A 209 10.76 0.93 4.93
N GLN A 210 10.72 2.26 4.99
CA GLN A 210 9.95 2.98 6.02
C GLN A 210 8.44 2.91 5.82
N ALA A 211 7.98 2.63 4.60
CA ALA A 211 6.57 2.43 4.29
C ALA A 211 5.99 1.16 4.96
N ALA A 212 6.85 0.19 5.31
CA ALA A 212 6.47 -0.87 6.23
C ALA A 212 6.27 -0.26 7.62
N TRP A 213 5.03 -0.23 8.10
CA TRP A 213 4.61 0.50 9.31
C TRP A 213 4.32 -0.42 10.51
N SER A 214 4.10 -1.72 10.26
CA SER A 214 3.64 -2.69 11.26
C SER A 214 4.79 -3.29 12.06
N TRP A 215 5.34 -4.43 11.64
CA TRP A 215 6.43 -5.13 12.32
C TRP A 215 7.66 -4.26 12.53
N ASP A 216 8.32 -4.40 13.69
CA ASP A 216 9.50 -3.63 14.05
C ASP A 216 10.74 -4.12 13.28
N PRO A 217 11.26 -3.34 12.30
CA PRO A 217 12.43 -3.75 11.54
C PRO A 217 13.72 -3.66 12.37
N SER A 218 13.75 -2.87 13.46
CA SER A 218 14.95 -2.66 14.27
C SER A 218 15.34 -3.91 15.08
N THR A 219 14.37 -4.78 15.34
CA THR A 219 14.56 -6.06 16.03
C THR A 219 14.27 -7.27 15.13
N ASN A 220 14.13 -7.04 13.82
CA ASN A 220 13.88 -8.07 12.80
C ASN A 220 12.60 -8.90 13.08
N GLN A 221 11.51 -8.22 13.44
CA GLN A 221 10.21 -8.85 13.69
C GLN A 221 9.50 -9.25 12.37
N PRO A 222 8.64 -10.28 12.40
CA PRO A 222 8.29 -11.13 13.54
C PRO A 222 9.40 -12.13 13.91
N LEU A 223 9.65 -12.32 15.21
CA LEU A 223 10.58 -13.33 15.73
C LEU A 223 9.86 -14.62 16.14
N ASN A 224 10.60 -15.72 16.20
CA ASN A 224 10.14 -17.02 16.73
C ASN A 224 11.16 -17.60 17.72
N ARG A 225 11.46 -16.87 18.81
CA ARG A 225 12.43 -17.35 19.80
C ARG A 225 11.92 -18.60 20.50
N GLU A 226 12.69 -19.68 20.41
CA GLU A 226 12.42 -20.98 21.06
C GLU A 226 11.01 -21.53 20.81
N ASP A 227 10.39 -21.13 19.70
CA ASP A 227 9.00 -21.48 19.35
C ASP A 227 7.96 -21.10 20.43
N GLN A 228 8.14 -19.95 21.07
CA GLN A 228 7.19 -19.44 22.07
C GLN A 228 6.50 -18.14 21.63
N GLU A 229 7.04 -17.41 20.66
CA GLU A 229 6.58 -16.07 20.30
C GLU A 229 5.51 -16.10 19.19
N HIS A 230 4.31 -16.58 19.52
CA HIS A 230 3.20 -16.76 18.57
C HIS A 230 2.13 -15.67 18.61
N CYS A 231 2.26 -14.69 19.50
CA CYS A 231 1.27 -13.63 19.68
C CYS A 231 1.89 -12.25 19.45
N ALA A 232 1.18 -11.41 18.70
CA ALA A 232 1.64 -10.06 18.41
C ALA A 232 1.19 -9.06 19.48
N ARG A 233 2.08 -8.12 19.78
CA ARG A 233 1.83 -6.97 20.64
C ARG A 233 2.36 -5.70 19.98
N ILE A 234 1.79 -4.56 20.36
CA ILE A 234 2.27 -3.24 19.93
C ILE A 234 2.95 -2.54 21.11
N ALA A 235 4.14 -2.01 20.86
CA ALA A 235 4.91 -1.24 21.82
C ALA A 235 4.66 0.27 21.67
N GLU A 236 5.22 1.08 22.57
CA GLU A 236 5.08 2.54 22.54
C GLU A 236 5.59 3.20 21.25
N ASN A 237 6.63 2.61 20.64
CA ASN A 237 7.15 3.07 19.35
C ASN A 237 6.13 2.88 18.19
N GLY A 238 4.99 2.23 18.46
CA GLY A 238 3.93 1.95 17.51
C GLY A 238 4.24 0.77 16.60
N ARG A 239 5.34 0.04 16.81
CA ARG A 239 5.72 -1.12 16.01
C ARG A 239 5.24 -2.42 16.65
N TRP A 240 5.01 -3.42 15.81
CA TRP A 240 4.57 -4.73 16.23
C TRP A 240 5.78 -5.59 16.56
N SER A 241 5.65 -6.38 17.62
CA SER A 241 6.62 -7.39 18.01
C SER A 241 5.88 -8.66 18.42
N THR A 242 6.56 -9.79 18.33
CA THR A 242 6.06 -11.07 18.83
C THR A 242 6.43 -11.23 20.30
N HIS A 243 5.68 -12.07 21.01
CA HIS A 243 5.95 -12.45 22.39
C HIS A 243 5.22 -13.75 22.78
N ASP A 244 5.67 -14.40 23.86
CA ASP A 244 4.93 -15.50 24.51
C ASP A 244 3.49 -15.10 24.84
N CYS A 245 2.54 -15.82 24.24
CA CYS A 245 1.11 -15.64 24.39
C CYS A 245 0.62 -15.72 25.85
N ASN A 246 1.37 -16.34 26.75
CA ASN A 246 0.99 -16.47 28.16
C ASN A 246 1.35 -15.24 29.00
N MET A 247 2.05 -14.25 28.43
CA MET A 247 2.38 -13.04 29.17
C MET A 247 1.15 -12.24 29.57
N ASN A 248 1.24 -11.67 30.76
CA ASN A 248 0.18 -10.86 31.34
C ASN A 248 0.27 -9.40 30.83
N LEU A 249 -0.40 -9.11 29.70
CA LEU A 249 -0.49 -7.76 29.14
C LEU A 249 -1.94 -7.29 29.07
N ARG A 250 -2.13 -5.97 28.94
CA ARG A 250 -3.43 -5.37 28.62
C ARG A 250 -3.79 -5.63 27.15
N PHE A 251 -5.04 -5.40 26.81
CA PHE A 251 -5.60 -5.71 25.49
C PHE A 251 -6.00 -4.42 24.76
N ALA A 252 -5.67 -4.34 23.47
CA ALA A 252 -6.19 -3.30 22.59
C ALA A 252 -7.57 -3.70 22.07
N CYS A 253 -8.59 -2.92 22.41
CA CYS A 253 -9.94 -3.14 21.94
C CYS A 253 -10.38 -2.04 21.00
N LYS A 254 -11.05 -2.41 19.91
CA LYS A 254 -11.62 -1.50 18.91
C LYS A 254 -13.14 -1.46 19.08
N GLU A 255 -13.70 -0.27 19.17
CA GLU A 255 -15.15 -0.06 19.16
C GLU A 255 -15.70 -0.37 17.76
N ARG A 256 -16.75 -1.19 17.68
CA ARG A 256 -17.30 -1.67 16.40
C ARG A 256 -17.89 -0.54 15.54
N ASP A 257 -18.63 0.38 16.15
CA ASP A 257 -19.38 1.40 15.41
C ASP A 257 -18.49 2.56 14.94
N THR A 258 -17.54 2.99 15.77
CA THR A 258 -16.72 4.18 15.51
C THR A 258 -15.32 3.83 15.01
N GLY A 259 -14.84 2.61 15.27
CA GLY A 259 -13.45 2.21 15.07
C GLY A 259 -12.47 2.81 16.09
N ASN A 260 -12.95 3.48 17.13
CA ASN A 260 -12.09 4.05 18.18
C ASN A 260 -11.38 2.97 18.99
N TRP A 261 -10.14 3.24 19.37
CA TRP A 261 -9.34 2.34 20.18
C TRP A 261 -9.44 2.67 21.66
N ILE A 262 -9.40 1.63 22.49
CA ILE A 262 -9.20 1.70 23.93
C ILE A 262 -8.17 0.65 24.35
N VAL A 263 -7.62 0.84 25.54
CA VAL A 263 -6.81 -0.17 26.22
C VAL A 263 -7.53 -0.57 27.51
N THR A 264 -7.59 -1.86 27.80
CA THR A 264 -8.25 -2.35 29.01
C THR A 264 -7.56 -1.79 30.26
N SER A 265 -8.27 -0.95 31.02
CA SER A 265 -7.75 -0.31 32.23
C SER A 265 -7.83 -1.21 33.47
N ASN A 266 -8.76 -2.16 33.46
CA ASN A 266 -9.13 -3.01 34.60
C ASN A 266 -8.82 -4.50 34.38
N ARG A 267 -8.27 -4.88 33.22
CA ARG A 267 -7.98 -6.27 32.88
C ARG A 267 -6.68 -6.40 32.10
N GLN A 268 -5.91 -7.42 32.46
CA GLN A 268 -4.70 -7.87 31.78
C GLN A 268 -4.63 -9.40 31.91
N GLY A 269 -3.97 -10.06 30.97
CA GLY A 269 -3.84 -11.51 30.99
C GLY A 269 -3.09 -12.04 29.77
N PRO A 270 -3.06 -13.38 29.61
CA PRO A 270 -2.57 -14.01 28.40
C PRO A 270 -3.39 -13.58 27.19
N TRP A 271 -2.80 -13.65 26.00
CA TRP A 271 -3.40 -13.24 24.74
C TRP A 271 -4.78 -13.86 24.51
N ARG A 272 -4.97 -15.14 24.85
CA ARG A 272 -6.25 -15.86 24.70
C ARG A 272 -7.43 -15.24 25.46
N ASP A 273 -7.17 -14.46 26.51
CA ASP A 273 -8.22 -13.85 27.31
C ASP A 273 -8.76 -12.55 26.67
N ALA A 274 -8.02 -12.00 25.70
CA ALA A 274 -8.26 -10.68 25.11
C ALA A 274 -9.64 -10.52 24.49
N SER A 275 -10.08 -11.52 23.74
CA SER A 275 -11.39 -11.55 23.08
C SER A 275 -12.52 -11.39 24.10
N SER A 276 -12.46 -12.13 25.21
CA SER A 276 -13.43 -11.99 26.31
C SER A 276 -13.30 -10.66 27.07
N ALA A 277 -12.07 -10.16 27.21
CA ALA A 277 -11.80 -8.89 27.90
C ALA A 277 -12.41 -7.70 27.15
N CYS A 278 -12.25 -7.66 25.83
CA CYS A 278 -12.84 -6.63 24.99
C CYS A 278 -14.38 -6.76 24.92
N LEU A 279 -14.89 -7.99 24.75
CA LEU A 279 -16.33 -8.27 24.73
C LEU A 279 -17.06 -7.71 25.97
N LEU A 280 -16.45 -7.91 27.14
CA LEU A 280 -17.01 -7.55 28.46
C LEU A 280 -16.60 -6.15 28.93
N TYR A 281 -15.84 -5.38 28.13
CA TYR A 281 -15.31 -4.08 28.58
C TYR A 281 -16.41 -3.07 28.94
N SER A 282 -17.55 -3.14 28.24
CA SER A 282 -18.74 -2.34 28.54
C SER A 282 -19.89 -3.28 28.94
N PRO A 283 -20.05 -3.63 30.23
CA PRO A 283 -21.06 -4.61 30.66
C PRO A 283 -22.50 -4.22 30.33
N SER A 284 -22.79 -2.92 30.23
CA SER A 284 -24.10 -2.39 29.83
C SER A 284 -24.34 -2.45 28.31
N ASN A 285 -23.30 -2.69 27.52
CA ASN A 285 -23.36 -2.82 26.06
C ASN A 285 -22.35 -3.89 25.60
N LEU A 286 -22.66 -5.14 25.89
CA LEU A 286 -21.84 -6.30 25.54
C LEU A 286 -21.60 -6.35 24.03
N GLY A 287 -20.35 -6.57 23.62
CA GLY A 287 -20.00 -6.65 22.21
C GLY A 287 -19.67 -5.32 21.54
N ARG A 288 -19.86 -4.18 22.22
CA ARG A 288 -19.47 -2.85 21.72
C ARG A 288 -18.01 -2.78 21.29
N TYR A 289 -17.13 -3.47 22.01
CA TYR A 289 -15.71 -3.54 21.72
C TYR A 289 -15.31 -4.95 21.28
N GLN A 290 -14.39 -5.02 20.31
CA GLN A 290 -13.79 -6.25 19.83
C GLN A 290 -12.28 -6.24 20.03
N PHE A 291 -11.69 -7.41 20.22
CA PHE A 291 -10.25 -7.55 20.19
C PHE A 291 -9.77 -7.48 18.73
N ALA A 292 -8.88 -6.54 18.43
CA ALA A 292 -8.48 -6.24 17.05
C ALA A 292 -6.99 -5.93 16.94
N ALA A 293 -6.45 -6.08 15.72
CA ALA A 293 -5.17 -5.51 15.33
C ALA A 293 -5.41 -4.32 14.39
N PRO A 294 -4.55 -3.29 14.39
CA PRO A 294 -4.63 -2.22 13.41
C PRO A 294 -4.50 -2.77 11.99
N ALA A 295 -5.43 -2.43 11.10
CA ALA A 295 -5.37 -2.86 9.70
C ALA A 295 -4.56 -1.89 8.81
N THR A 296 -4.38 -0.65 9.27
CA THR A 296 -3.77 0.44 8.51
C THR A 296 -2.80 1.24 9.40
N PRO A 297 -1.83 1.97 8.83
CA PRO A 297 -0.92 2.79 9.63
C PRO A 297 -1.64 3.91 10.40
N TYR A 298 -2.80 4.36 9.93
CA TYR A 298 -3.65 5.32 10.65
C TYR A 298 -4.29 4.69 11.89
N GLU A 299 -4.84 3.47 11.78
CA GLU A 299 -5.36 2.76 12.95
C GLU A 299 -4.26 2.50 13.98
N ASN A 300 -3.06 2.16 13.49
CA ASN A 300 -1.90 1.92 14.32
C ASN A 300 -1.48 3.20 15.06
N LYS A 301 -1.51 4.35 14.36
CA LYS A 301 -1.29 5.66 14.97
C LYS A 301 -2.33 6.01 16.02
N LYS A 302 -3.62 5.75 15.76
CA LYS A 302 -4.70 5.98 16.73
C LYS A 302 -4.53 5.15 17.99
N LEU A 303 -4.20 3.87 17.87
CA LEU A 303 -3.89 3.03 19.02
C LEU A 303 -2.65 3.54 19.76
N GLN A 304 -1.61 3.98 19.05
CA GLN A 304 -0.43 4.59 19.68
C GLN A 304 -0.78 5.86 20.49
N ASP A 305 -1.67 6.72 20.00
CA ASP A 305 -2.10 7.92 20.72
C ASP A 305 -2.87 7.55 22.01
N VAL A 306 -3.70 6.51 21.96
CA VAL A 306 -4.39 5.96 23.14
C VAL A 306 -3.39 5.44 24.17
N LEU A 307 -2.38 4.68 23.74
CA LEU A 307 -1.32 4.16 24.63
C LEU A 307 -0.58 5.29 25.34
N LYS A 308 -0.19 6.34 24.60
CA LYS A 308 0.48 7.53 25.17
C LYS A 308 -0.39 8.25 26.19
N SER A 309 -1.68 8.39 25.91
CA SER A 309 -2.63 9.04 26.83
C SER A 309 -2.92 8.22 28.09
N SER A 310 -2.73 6.90 28.05
CA SER A 310 -3.05 5.96 29.15
C SER A 310 -1.90 5.77 30.16
N GLY A 311 -0.78 6.49 29.99
CA GLY A 311 0.45 6.39 30.78
C GLY A 311 1.57 5.69 30.00
N ASN A 312 2.77 6.30 30.03
CA ASN A 312 3.93 5.90 29.21
C ASN A 312 4.38 4.43 29.47
N ASN A 313 4.95 3.80 28.44
CA ASN A 313 5.55 2.44 28.38
C ASN A 313 4.61 1.22 28.34
N GLN A 314 3.30 1.37 28.09
CA GLN A 314 2.43 0.18 28.01
C GLN A 314 2.58 -0.55 26.67
N THR A 315 2.85 -1.85 26.76
CA THR A 315 2.75 -2.77 25.62
C THR A 315 1.46 -3.56 25.75
N VAL A 316 0.72 -3.68 24.65
CA VAL A 316 -0.60 -4.32 24.66
C VAL A 316 -0.71 -5.40 23.61
N TRP A 317 -1.48 -6.42 23.91
CA TRP A 317 -1.87 -7.43 22.94
C TRP A 317 -2.73 -6.81 21.84
N ILE A 318 -2.51 -7.26 20.61
CA ILE A 318 -3.35 -6.99 19.44
C ILE A 318 -3.81 -8.33 18.84
N ASN A 319 -4.96 -8.34 18.17
CA ASN A 319 -5.54 -9.57 17.63
C ASN A 319 -4.79 -10.04 16.36
N LEU A 320 -3.63 -10.66 16.55
CA LEU A 320 -2.82 -11.23 15.50
C LEU A 320 -1.95 -12.36 16.09
N THR A 321 -2.10 -13.57 15.57
CA THR A 321 -1.36 -14.77 16.00
C THR A 321 -0.74 -15.48 14.82
N LYS A 322 0.30 -16.27 15.10
CA LYS A 322 0.93 -17.17 14.14
C LYS A 322 0.20 -18.51 14.12
N ASP A 323 -0.20 -18.99 12.95
CA ASP A 323 -0.72 -20.36 12.78
C ASP A 323 0.42 -21.39 12.62
N ASN A 324 0.05 -22.67 12.51
CA ASN A 324 0.99 -23.79 12.35
C ASN A 324 1.76 -23.75 11.02
N GLU A 325 1.28 -22.99 10.03
CA GLU A 325 1.91 -22.80 8.72
C GLU A 325 2.82 -21.56 8.71
N ASN A 326 3.05 -20.93 9.87
CA ASN A 326 3.79 -19.68 10.04
C ASN A 326 3.14 -18.45 9.38
N ASN A 327 1.84 -18.48 9.11
CA ASN A 327 1.11 -17.29 8.67
C ASN A 327 0.60 -16.50 9.89
N TRP A 328 0.60 -15.18 9.77
CA TRP A 328 0.02 -14.29 10.78
C TRP A 328 -1.38 -13.87 10.37
N ALA A 329 -2.37 -14.12 11.23
CA ALA A 329 -3.75 -13.75 10.99
C ALA A 329 -4.46 -13.35 12.29
N PRO A 330 -5.49 -12.51 12.24
CA PRO A 330 -6.38 -12.30 13.36
C PRO A 330 -7.13 -13.58 13.73
N ASP A 331 -7.38 -13.78 15.01
CA ASP A 331 -8.38 -14.75 15.46
C ASP A 331 -9.77 -14.18 15.19
N THR A 332 -10.53 -14.91 14.38
CA THR A 332 -11.88 -14.56 13.91
C THR A 332 -12.97 -15.41 14.56
N THR A 333 -12.62 -16.24 15.56
CA THR A 333 -13.57 -17.17 16.21
C THR A 333 -14.82 -16.50 16.76
N LEU A 334 -14.73 -15.23 17.19
CA LEU A 334 -15.88 -14.47 17.70
C LEU A 334 -16.61 -13.63 16.64
N ASP A 335 -16.07 -13.45 15.44
CA ASP A 335 -16.66 -12.53 14.45
C ASP A 335 -18.03 -13.02 13.96
N GLY A 336 -18.23 -14.34 13.84
CA GLY A 336 -19.49 -14.95 13.43
C GLY A 336 -20.63 -14.85 14.47
N TYR A 337 -20.36 -14.41 15.70
CA TYR A 337 -21.37 -14.24 16.75
C TYR A 337 -21.92 -12.82 16.81
N PHE A 338 -21.23 -11.85 16.22
CA PHE A 338 -21.58 -10.43 16.27
C PHE A 338 -21.79 -9.81 14.87
N SER A 339 -21.62 -10.60 13.80
CA SER A 339 -22.09 -10.24 12.47
C SER A 339 -23.61 -10.05 12.52
N THR A 340 -24.06 -8.80 12.46
CA THR A 340 -25.46 -8.49 12.19
C THR A 340 -25.77 -8.83 10.73
N PRO A 341 -27.02 -9.24 10.41
CA PRO A 341 -27.45 -9.55 9.04
C PRO A 341 -27.20 -8.42 8.03
#